data_AF-A0A022QYF6-F1
#
_entry.id   AF-A0A022QYF6-F1
#
_cell.length_a   1.000
_cell.length_b   1.000
_cell.length_c   1.000
_cell.angle_alpha   90.00
_cell.angle_beta   90.00
_cell.angle_gamma   90.00
#
_symmetry.space_group_name_H-M   'P 1'
#
loop_
_entity.id
_entity.type
_entity.pdbx_description
1 polymer ?
#
loop_
_entity_poly.entity_id
_entity_poly.type
_entity_poly.pdbx_seq_one_letter_code
_entity_poly.pdbx_strand_id
1 'polypeptide(L)' 'DPQPTLGIYRLVFVLFKQQCRQIVVAPEQRHIFNIREFSEQYNLDSPATYYNCHRENGTGARRLPSN' A
#
# COMPACT_ATOMS: atom_id res chain seq x y z
N ASP A 1 -10.36 -5.85 4.32
CA ASP A 1 -9.76 -5.27 3.10
C ASP A 1 -9.52 -3.78 3.24
N PRO A 2 -8.54 -3.20 2.51
CA PRO A 2 -8.36 -1.75 2.44
C PRO A 2 -9.67 -1.07 2.01
N GLN A 3 -9.98 0.06 2.65
CA GLN A 3 -11.20 0.83 2.38
C GLN A 3 -10.85 2.19 1.78
N PRO A 4 -10.47 2.26 0.48
CA PRO A 4 -10.23 3.54 -0.16
C PRO A 4 -11.53 4.34 -0.25
N THR A 5 -11.44 5.64 0.04
CA THR A 5 -12.62 6.53 0.09
C THR A 5 -13.12 6.88 -1.31
N LEU A 6 -12.20 7.03 -2.28
CA LEU A 6 -12.48 7.47 -3.65
C LEU A 6 -11.53 6.76 -4.62
N GLY A 7 -11.95 6.53 -5.87
CA GLY A 7 -11.08 5.99 -6.91
C GLY A 7 -10.50 4.59 -6.63
N ILE A 8 -9.60 4.17 -7.53
CA ILE A 8 -8.94 2.86 -7.48
C ILE A 8 -7.55 3.03 -6.86
N TYR A 9 -7.30 2.34 -5.76
CA TYR A 9 -6.05 2.38 -5.02
C TYR A 9 -5.24 1.12 -5.29
N ARG A 10 -3.91 1.25 -5.34
CA ARG A 10 -3.00 0.10 -5.39
C ARG A 10 -2.60 -0.28 -3.98
N LEU A 11 -2.85 -1.52 -3.59
CA LEU A 11 -2.26 -2.09 -2.38
C LEU A 11 -1.00 -2.84 -2.76
N VAL A 12 0.15 -2.34 -2.31
CA VAL A 12 1.48 -2.81 -2.71
C VAL A 12 2.09 -3.64 -1.59
N PHE A 13 2.59 -4.82 -1.92
CA PHE A 13 3.37 -5.69 -1.05
C PHE A 13 4.81 -5.72 -1.54
N VAL A 14 5.75 -5.48 -0.63
CA VAL A 14 7.18 -5.44 -0.92
C VAL A 14 7.92 -6.33 0.07
N LEU A 15 8.83 -7.15 -0.42
CA LEU A 15 9.61 -8.08 0.41
C LEU A 15 11.07 -7.69 0.41
N PHE A 16 11.56 -7.15 1.52
CA PHE A 16 12.94 -6.75 1.68
C PHE A 16 13.81 -7.86 2.27
N LYS A 17 15.02 -8.04 1.73
CA LYS A 17 16.04 -8.89 2.36
C LYS A 17 16.82 -8.10 3.40
N GLN A 18 16.61 -8.41 4.69
CA GLN A 18 17.42 -7.84 5.77
C GLN A 18 18.80 -8.51 5.83
N GLN A 19 19.85 -7.71 5.97
CA GLN A 19 21.23 -8.21 6.08
C GLN A 19 21.50 -8.89 7.43
N CYS A 20 20.82 -8.44 8.48
CA CYS A 20 20.89 -9.02 9.82
C CYS A 20 19.54 -8.86 10.54
N ARG A 21 19.38 -9.58 11.66
CA ARG A 21 18.14 -9.58 12.44
C ARG A 21 17.97 -8.26 13.19
N GLN A 22 16.72 -7.86 13.40
CA GLN A 22 16.34 -6.75 14.30
C GLN A 22 16.90 -5.37 13.93
N ILE A 23 17.26 -5.13 12.66
CA ILE A 23 17.76 -3.82 12.21
C ILE A 23 16.68 -2.83 11.79
N VAL A 24 15.45 -3.30 11.53
CA VAL A 24 14.34 -2.46 11.07
C VAL A 24 13.46 -2.09 12.25
N VAL A 25 13.11 -0.81 12.36
CA VAL A 25 12.13 -0.30 13.32
C VAL A 25 10.90 0.17 12.55
N ALA A 26 9.71 -0.10 13.09
CA ALA A 26 8.48 0.38 12.49
C ALA A 26 8.39 1.91 12.59
N PRO A 27 7.93 2.61 11.54
CA PRO A 27 7.70 4.04 11.63
C PRO A 27 6.58 4.36 12.62
N GLU A 28 6.69 5.50 13.31
CA GLU A 28 5.68 5.96 14.27
C GLU A 28 4.34 6.28 13.59
N GLN A 29 4.41 6.77 12.35
CA GLN A 29 3.24 7.15 11.55
C GLN A 29 3.15 6.29 10.29
N ARG A 30 1.94 5.77 10.04
CA ARG A 30 1.64 5.04 8.79
C ARG A 30 1.27 5.97 7.64
N HIS A 31 0.77 7.17 7.94
CA HIS A 31 0.53 8.19 6.94
C HIS A 31 1.87 8.82 6.52
N ILE A 32 1.99 9.22 5.25
CA ILE A 32 3.21 9.85 4.69
C ILE A 32 4.42 8.89 4.66
N PHE A 33 4.21 7.58 4.82
CA PHE A 33 5.29 6.60 4.67
C PHE A 33 5.85 6.59 3.24
N ASN A 34 7.17 6.76 3.11
CA ASN A 34 7.90 6.65 1.84
C ASN A 34 8.75 5.37 1.82
N ILE A 35 8.40 4.43 0.94
CA ILE A 35 9.08 3.14 0.84
C ILE A 35 10.52 3.25 0.32
N ARG A 36 10.82 4.26 -0.51
CA ARG A 36 12.17 4.47 -1.06
C ARG A 36 13.13 4.93 0.03
N GLU A 37 12.74 5.96 0.78
CA GLU A 37 13.52 6.45 1.93
C GLU A 37 13.72 5.34 2.96
N PHE A 38 12.68 4.56 3.25
CA PHE A 38 12.79 3.41 4.15
C PHE A 38 13.78 2.34 3.66
N SER A 39 13.76 2.03 2.36
CA SER A 39 14.71 1.06 1.77
C SER A 39 16.15 1.57 1.79
N GLU A 40 16.35 2.87 1.55
CA GLU A 40 17.67 3.51 1.59
C GLU A 40 18.22 3.54 3.02
N GLN A 41 17.40 3.93 4.01
CA GLN A 41 17.79 3.98 5.42
C GLN A 41 18.29 2.63 5.95
N TYR A 42 17.70 1.52 5.51
CA TYR A 42 18.02 0.17 5.99
C TYR A 42 18.83 -0.67 4.99
N ASN A 43 19.30 -0.09 3.88
CA ASN A 43 20.04 -0.77 2.81
C ASN A 43 19.34 -2.05 2.30
N LEU A 44 18.07 -1.91 1.91
CA LEU A 44 17.21 -3.03 1.53
C LEU A 44 16.89 -3.05 0.03
N ASP A 45 17.09 -4.20 -0.61
CA ASP A 45 16.63 -4.48 -1.98
C ASP A 45 15.39 -5.39 -1.98
N SER A 46 14.51 -5.28 -2.99
CA SER A 46 13.27 -6.09 -3.02
C SER A 46 12.58 -6.26 -4.38
N PRO A 47 11.84 -7.38 -4.56
CA PRO A 47 10.70 -7.46 -5.47
C PRO A 47 9.42 -6.87 -4.85
N ALA A 48 8.53 -6.37 -5.70
CA ALA A 48 7.23 -5.82 -5.31
C ALA A 48 6.10 -6.41 -6.18
N THR A 49 4.92 -6.56 -5.59
CA THR A 49 3.68 -6.89 -6.28
C THR A 49 2.54 -6.02 -5.75
N TYR A 50 1.45 -5.89 -6.51
CA TYR A 50 0.30 -5.13 -6.07
C TYR A 50 -1.00 -5.68 -6.63
N TYR A 51 -2.11 -5.33 -5.96
CA TYR A 51 -3.44 -5.45 -6.52
C TYR A 51 -4.18 -4.12 -6.44
N ASN A 52 -5.17 -3.95 -7.32
CA ASN A 52 -6.05 -2.79 -7.31
C ASN A 52 -7.24 -3.05 -6.38
N CYS A 53 -7.60 -2.06 -5.58
CA CYS A 53 -8.75 -2.09 -4.68
C CYS A 53 -9.56 -0.81 -4.81
N HIS A 54 -10.84 -0.90 -4.47
CA HIS A 54 -11.78 0.22 -4.49
C HIS A 54 -12.82 0.03 -3.39
N ARG A 55 -13.61 1.06 -3.09
CA ARG A 55 -14.72 0.94 -2.12
C ARG A 55 -15.69 -0.14 -2.60
N GLU A 56 -16.21 -0.96 -1.69
CA GLU A 56 -17.15 -2.07 -2.00
C GLU A 56 -18.31 -1.65 -2.91
N ASN A 57 -18.87 -0.46 -2.69
CA ASN A 57 -19.98 0.09 -3.49
C ASN A 57 -19.53 0.73 -4.83
N GLY A 58 -18.32 0.49 -5.29
CA GLY A 58 -17.76 1.14 -6.46
C GLY A 58 -17.29 2.58 -6.19
N THR A 59 -16.59 3.15 -7.17
CA THR A 59 -16.01 4.50 -7.11
C THR A 59 -16.75 5.54 -7.95
N GLY A 60 -17.93 5.17 -8.48
CA GLY A 60 -18.70 6.07 -9.35
C GLY A 60 -19.63 5.37 -10.35
N ALA A 61 -20.32 4.29 -9.96
CA ALA A 61 -21.41 3.80 -10.78
C ALA A 61 -22.55 4.84 -10.74
N ARG A 62 -22.93 5.40 -11.89
CA ARG A 62 -24.19 6.12 -12.05
C ARG A 62 -25.29 5.25 -11.44
N ARG A 63 -26.12 5.82 -10.57
CA ARG A 63 -27.36 5.18 -10.13
C ARG A 63 -28.13 4.81 -11.40
N LEU A 64 -28.13 3.53 -11.78
CA LEU A 64 -29.07 3.06 -12.79
C LEU A 64 -30.46 3.30 -12.18
N PRO A 65 -31.36 4.05 -12.84
CA PRO A 65 -32.69 4.23 -12.30
C PRO A 65 -33.33 2.85 -12.15
N SER A 66 -33.91 2.59 -10.99
CA SER A 66 -34.76 1.43 -10.76
C SER A 66 -35.98 1.52 -11.68
N ASN A 67 -36.26 0.47 -12.46
CA ASN A 67 -37.53 0.28 -13.16
C ASN A 67 -38.69 0.17 -12.16
#